data_AF-A0A917L607-F1
#
_entry.id   AF-A0A917L607-F1
#
_cell.length_a   1.000
_cell.length_b   1.000
_cell.length_c   1.000
_cell.angle_alpha   90.00
_cell.angle_beta   90.00
_cell.angle_gamma   90.00
#
_symmetry.space_group_name_H-M   'P 1'
#
loop_
_entity.id
_entity.type
_entity.pdbx_description
1 polymer ?
#
loop_
_entity_poly.entity_id
_entity_poly.type
_entity_poly.pdbx_seq_one_letter_code
_entity_poly.pdbx_strand_id
1 'polypeptide(L)'
;MTGPVQAVRRWAREVHHGTGVPASRPYRRARLAAVALQVAREKLVAPLAYRYGDVPATPADVTPEWLTAALCRGIPDARVEWAKATPHSAGSSTRWQIDLRYNTAGEKAGLPPTVFAKTTAAYRQRIMLGFIGNISGEPTFFRDFRPRLDIEAPLGYYGAFDPVSWRSISLIEDLVRTKGAEFLVPARYVTRDEMTGLLDQMATWHGRFWNSPEVRPLVNAPADYVGRAGDFFGWEVIARLGAERGRRVIPSALAARSVRDLKPMMAGLRLLGRGPVTLLHGDPHIGNTYVTEHGRMGFADWQCVLRGSWAYDVSYLLTGGLTVEDRRDWERDLLEHYLHRLDAAGGEPPTWQEAWTAYRRQSLWPYYAWLSTIGHGALQPDMQPDEVSLDMVARTATAVEDHEPVALLREAPGG
;
A
#
# COMPACT_ATOMS: atom_id res chain seq x y z
N MET A 1 -27.64 -13.83 -21.76
CA MET A 1 -26.36 -13.17 -21.41
C MET A 1 -25.88 -13.47 -19.97
N THR A 2 -26.16 -14.65 -19.41
CA THR A 2 -25.88 -15.00 -17.99
C THR A 2 -24.67 -15.93 -17.79
N GLY A 3 -24.23 -16.64 -18.84
CA GLY A 3 -23.14 -17.62 -18.78
C GLY A 3 -21.75 -17.04 -18.43
N PRO A 4 -21.27 -15.97 -19.09
CA PRO A 4 -19.94 -15.43 -18.81
C PRO A 4 -19.81 -14.83 -17.40
N VAL A 5 -20.86 -14.16 -16.91
CA VAL A 5 -20.87 -13.51 -15.59
C VAL A 5 -20.92 -14.54 -14.45
N GLN A 6 -21.68 -15.62 -14.62
CA GLN A 6 -21.72 -16.71 -13.63
C GLN A 6 -20.44 -17.56 -13.64
N ALA A 7 -19.85 -17.80 -14.81
CA ALA A 7 -18.54 -18.44 -14.93
C ALA A 7 -17.45 -17.62 -14.23
N VAL A 8 -17.41 -16.30 -14.46
CA VAL A 8 -16.49 -15.37 -13.77
C VAL A 8 -16.72 -15.35 -12.25
N ARG A 9 -17.98 -15.41 -11.77
CA ARG A 9 -18.28 -15.47 -10.32
C ARG A 9 -17.88 -16.79 -9.67
N ARG A 10 -18.00 -17.92 -10.38
CA ARG A 10 -17.58 -19.24 -9.90
C ARG A 10 -16.04 -19.33 -9.84
N TRP A 11 -15.37 -18.88 -10.91
CA TRP A 11 -13.91 -18.87 -11.01
C TRP A 11 -13.23 -17.82 -10.12
N ALA A 12 -13.83 -16.65 -9.88
CA ALA A 12 -13.29 -15.64 -8.98
C ALA A 12 -13.18 -16.13 -7.53
N ARG A 13 -14.07 -17.06 -7.13
CA ARG A 13 -13.99 -17.74 -5.82
C ARG A 13 -12.84 -18.76 -5.76
N GLU A 14 -12.51 -19.39 -6.88
CA GLU A 14 -11.42 -20.39 -6.97
C GLU A 14 -10.02 -19.73 -7.04
N VAL A 15 -9.90 -18.55 -7.67
CA VAL A 15 -8.62 -17.80 -7.79
C VAL A 15 -8.30 -16.95 -6.55
N HIS A 16 -9.28 -16.68 -5.68
CA HIS A 16 -9.03 -16.00 -4.39
C HIS A 16 -8.20 -16.84 -3.39
N HIS A 17 -7.87 -18.08 -3.74
CA HIS A 17 -6.87 -18.87 -3.03
C HIS A 17 -5.51 -18.70 -3.71
N GLY A 18 -4.67 -17.85 -3.12
CA GLY A 18 -3.37 -17.42 -3.66
C GLY A 18 -2.40 -18.56 -3.96
N THR A 19 -2.45 -19.07 -5.20
CA THR A 19 -1.57 -20.16 -5.67
C THR A 19 -0.29 -19.66 -6.34
N GLY A 20 -0.05 -18.35 -6.41
CA GLY A 20 1.18 -17.78 -7.00
C GLY A 20 1.40 -18.13 -8.49
N VAL A 21 0.42 -18.74 -9.17
CA VAL A 21 0.51 -19.11 -10.59
C VAL A 21 0.17 -17.90 -11.47
N PRO A 22 1.02 -17.54 -12.45
CA PRO A 22 0.73 -16.48 -13.40
C PRO A 22 -0.61 -16.71 -14.10
N ALA A 23 -1.46 -15.69 -14.13
CA ALA A 23 -2.75 -15.83 -14.78
C ALA A 23 -2.59 -16.12 -16.28
N SER A 24 -3.32 -17.12 -16.79
CA SER A 24 -3.21 -17.56 -18.19
C SER A 24 -3.55 -16.42 -19.16
N ARG A 25 -2.96 -16.43 -20.37
CA ARG A 25 -3.28 -15.42 -21.41
C ARG A 25 -4.78 -15.33 -21.71
N PRO A 26 -5.54 -16.45 -21.84
CA PRO A 26 -6.99 -16.40 -21.99
C PRO A 26 -7.70 -15.73 -20.81
N TYR A 27 -7.30 -16.02 -19.57
CA TYR A 27 -7.87 -15.38 -18.38
C TYR A 27 -7.66 -13.86 -18.40
N ARG A 28 -6.44 -13.41 -18.69
CA ARG A 28 -6.13 -11.97 -18.74
C ARG A 28 -7.00 -11.25 -19.77
N ARG A 29 -7.14 -11.81 -20.97
CA ARG A 29 -8.02 -11.26 -22.02
C ARG A 29 -9.48 -11.21 -21.58
N ALA A 30 -9.98 -12.29 -20.97
CA ALA A 30 -11.36 -12.34 -20.46
C ALA A 30 -11.61 -11.30 -19.36
N ARG A 31 -10.68 -11.12 -18.41
CA ARG A 31 -10.78 -10.10 -17.36
C ARG A 31 -10.73 -8.69 -17.93
N LEU A 32 -9.80 -8.39 -18.84
CA LEU A 32 -9.74 -7.09 -19.53
C LEU A 32 -11.08 -6.76 -20.19
N ALA A 33 -11.62 -7.69 -20.98
CA ALA A 33 -12.91 -7.50 -21.65
C ALA A 33 -14.08 -7.35 -20.67
N ALA A 34 -14.11 -8.16 -19.61
CA ALA A 34 -15.17 -8.09 -18.59
C ALA A 34 -15.16 -6.74 -17.86
N VAL A 35 -13.99 -6.25 -17.43
CA VAL A 35 -13.87 -4.95 -16.75
C VAL A 35 -14.19 -3.81 -17.71
N ALA A 36 -13.77 -3.90 -18.98
CA ALA A 36 -14.12 -2.90 -19.99
C ALA A 36 -15.63 -2.81 -20.21
N LEU A 37 -16.32 -3.97 -20.28
CA LEU A 37 -17.77 -4.03 -20.39
C LEU A 37 -18.47 -3.43 -19.16
N GLN A 38 -17.95 -3.66 -17.95
CA GLN A 38 -18.50 -3.03 -16.74
C GLN A 38 -18.35 -1.51 -16.79
N VAL A 39 -17.16 -1.00 -17.15
CA VAL A 39 -16.93 0.44 -17.30
C VAL A 39 -17.87 1.06 -18.34
N ALA A 40 -18.10 0.38 -19.47
CA ALA A 40 -19.04 0.84 -20.49
C ALA A 40 -20.50 0.83 -19.97
N ARG A 41 -20.91 -0.24 -19.28
CA ARG A 41 -22.24 -0.36 -18.68
C ARG A 41 -22.50 0.72 -17.63
N GLU A 42 -21.52 1.02 -16.79
CA GLU A 42 -21.62 2.06 -15.76
C GLU A 42 -21.90 3.43 -16.37
N LYS A 43 -21.24 3.78 -17.48
CA LYS A 43 -21.51 5.03 -18.21
C LYS A 43 -22.90 5.11 -18.83
N LEU A 44 -23.52 3.97 -19.12
CA LEU A 44 -24.86 3.90 -19.74
C LEU A 44 -25.98 3.89 -18.70
N VAL A 45 -25.77 3.21 -17.57
CA VAL A 45 -26.83 2.94 -16.58
C VAL A 45 -26.80 3.93 -15.41
N ALA A 46 -25.64 4.54 -15.11
CA ALA A 46 -25.43 5.44 -13.96
C ALA A 46 -26.10 4.93 -12.66
N PRO A 47 -25.72 3.74 -12.17
CA PRO A 47 -26.42 3.13 -11.06
C PRO A 47 -26.14 3.86 -9.75
N LEU A 48 -27.16 4.50 -9.19
CA LEU A 48 -27.12 5.06 -7.84
C LEU A 48 -26.84 3.96 -6.80
N ALA A 49 -25.99 4.26 -5.82
CA ALA A 49 -25.70 3.39 -4.69
C ALA A 49 -26.77 3.56 -3.61
N TYR A 50 -27.15 2.48 -2.92
CA TYR A 50 -28.14 2.55 -1.82
C TYR A 50 -27.79 1.64 -0.64
N ARG A 51 -27.03 0.57 -0.88
CA ARG A 51 -26.78 -0.49 0.10
C ARG A 51 -25.37 -0.43 0.63
N TYR A 52 -25.18 -0.88 1.87
CA TYR A 52 -23.87 -0.93 2.52
C TYR A 52 -22.75 -1.59 1.69
N GLY A 53 -23.04 -2.53 0.81
CA GLY A 53 -22.01 -3.20 -0.01
C GLY A 53 -21.75 -2.54 -1.36
N ASP A 54 -22.46 -1.46 -1.70
CA ASP A 54 -22.33 -0.83 -3.00
C ASP A 54 -21.01 -0.06 -3.09
N VAL A 55 -20.44 -0.05 -4.30
CA VAL A 55 -19.23 0.69 -4.65
C VAL A 55 -19.59 1.67 -5.77
N PRO A 56 -19.88 2.94 -5.46
CA PRO A 56 -20.18 3.99 -6.45
C PRO A 56 -19.10 4.04 -7.56
N ALA A 57 -19.49 4.20 -8.83
CA ALA A 57 -18.51 4.33 -9.93
C ALA A 57 -18.06 5.79 -10.12
N THR A 58 -18.95 6.74 -9.83
CA THR A 58 -18.73 8.17 -9.96
C THR A 58 -19.29 8.93 -8.74
N PRO A 59 -18.90 10.20 -8.54
CA PRO A 59 -19.50 11.04 -7.50
C PRO A 59 -21.03 11.15 -7.61
N ALA A 60 -21.58 11.14 -8.82
CA ALA A 60 -23.02 11.25 -9.06
C ALA A 60 -23.81 10.02 -8.59
N ASP A 61 -23.14 8.89 -8.38
CA ASP A 61 -23.76 7.65 -7.91
C ASP A 61 -23.93 7.63 -6.37
N VAL A 62 -23.33 8.58 -5.66
CA VAL A 62 -23.37 8.68 -4.19
C VAL A 62 -24.72 9.23 -3.73
N THR A 63 -25.39 8.50 -2.83
CA THR A 63 -26.68 8.91 -2.25
C THR A 63 -26.60 9.08 -0.74
N PRO A 64 -27.47 9.92 -0.13
CA PRO A 64 -27.62 10.00 1.31
C PRO A 64 -27.96 8.65 1.97
N GLU A 65 -28.74 7.79 1.31
CA GLU A 65 -29.11 6.46 1.79
C GLU A 65 -27.89 5.54 1.91
N TRP A 66 -27.05 5.53 0.87
CA TRP A 66 -25.80 4.77 0.91
C TRP A 66 -24.84 5.30 1.97
N LEU A 67 -24.69 6.62 2.07
CA LEU A 67 -23.84 7.24 3.09
C LEU A 67 -24.37 7.00 4.51
N THR A 68 -25.69 6.96 4.70
CA THR A 68 -26.31 6.56 5.96
C THR A 68 -25.92 5.13 6.31
N ALA A 69 -26.06 4.20 5.37
CA ALA A 69 -25.67 2.81 5.58
C ALA A 69 -24.17 2.67 5.89
N ALA A 70 -23.31 3.43 5.22
CA ALA A 70 -21.86 3.37 5.36
C ALA A 70 -21.34 4.04 6.64
N LEU A 71 -21.83 5.24 6.98
CA LEU A 71 -21.25 6.11 8.02
C LEU A 71 -22.01 6.09 9.35
N CYS A 72 -23.32 5.82 9.35
CA CYS A 72 -24.15 5.90 10.56
C CYS A 72 -24.31 4.54 11.27
N ARG A 73 -23.57 3.52 10.83
CA ARG A 73 -23.71 2.17 11.36
C ARG A 73 -23.28 2.12 12.83
N GLY A 74 -24.18 1.62 13.68
CA GLY A 74 -23.95 1.53 15.12
C GLY A 74 -24.33 2.79 15.90
N ILE A 75 -24.86 3.81 15.24
CA ILE A 75 -25.36 5.03 15.87
C ILE A 75 -26.89 5.07 15.68
N PRO A 76 -27.68 4.81 16.74
CA PRO A 76 -29.13 4.80 16.65
C PRO A 76 -29.68 6.11 16.07
N ASP A 77 -30.68 5.99 15.19
CA ASP A 77 -31.39 7.08 14.51
C ASP A 77 -30.55 8.04 13.64
N ALA A 78 -29.22 7.89 13.60
CA ALA A 78 -28.37 8.73 12.76
C ALA A 78 -28.59 8.44 11.27
N ARG A 79 -28.72 9.51 10.48
CA ARG A 79 -28.80 9.44 9.02
C ARG A 79 -28.19 10.67 8.37
N VAL A 80 -27.71 10.48 7.14
CA VAL A 80 -27.32 11.56 6.24
C VAL A 80 -28.58 12.10 5.57
N GLU A 81 -28.87 13.37 5.76
CA GLU A 81 -30.03 14.05 5.16
C GLU A 81 -29.67 14.70 3.82
N TRP A 82 -28.40 15.03 3.63
CA TRP A 82 -27.91 15.59 2.38
C TRP A 82 -26.43 15.26 2.18
N ALA A 83 -26.05 15.06 0.91
CA ALA A 83 -24.68 14.87 0.53
C ALA A 83 -24.38 15.52 -0.83
N LYS A 84 -23.14 15.94 -1.02
CA LYS A 84 -22.61 16.37 -2.31
C LYS A 84 -21.21 15.83 -2.50
N ALA A 85 -21.05 14.94 -3.47
CA ALA A 85 -19.75 14.42 -3.87
C ALA A 85 -19.21 15.20 -5.07
N THR A 86 -17.97 15.68 -4.99
CA THR A 86 -17.29 16.41 -6.07
C THR A 86 -15.97 15.74 -6.42
N PRO A 87 -15.62 15.61 -7.71
CA PRO A 87 -14.27 15.24 -8.12
C PRO A 87 -13.23 16.17 -7.49
N HIS A 88 -12.11 15.62 -7.03
CA HIS A 88 -11.02 16.39 -6.44
C HIS A 88 -9.72 16.22 -7.24
N SER A 89 -9.19 15.00 -7.34
CA SER A 89 -7.97 14.71 -8.12
C SER A 89 -7.95 13.28 -8.67
N ALA A 90 -7.10 13.02 -9.65
CA ALA A 90 -6.93 11.69 -10.24
C ALA A 90 -5.46 11.41 -10.57
N GLY A 91 -5.02 10.18 -10.31
CA GLY A 91 -3.68 9.68 -10.59
C GLY A 91 -3.67 8.15 -10.52
N SER A 92 -2.82 7.55 -9.68
CA SER A 92 -2.84 6.12 -9.36
C SER A 92 -4.19 5.64 -8.78
N SER A 93 -4.93 6.56 -8.15
CA SER A 93 -6.32 6.42 -7.70
C SER A 93 -7.11 7.70 -8.01
N THR A 94 -8.43 7.64 -7.93
CA THR A 94 -9.33 8.80 -8.09
C THR A 94 -9.84 9.24 -6.72
N ARG A 95 -9.87 10.54 -6.46
CA ARG A 95 -10.27 11.11 -5.17
C ARG A 95 -11.45 12.04 -5.33
N TRP A 96 -12.43 11.92 -4.42
CA TRP A 96 -13.59 12.79 -4.33
C TRP A 96 -13.65 13.39 -2.94
N GLN A 97 -14.12 14.63 -2.85
CA GLN A 97 -14.56 15.23 -1.59
C GLN A 97 -16.07 15.04 -1.48
N ILE A 98 -16.55 14.69 -0.28
CA ILE A 98 -17.98 14.52 -0.02
C ILE A 98 -18.36 15.39 1.18
N ASP A 99 -19.18 16.40 0.93
CA ASP A 99 -19.79 17.23 1.98
C ASP A 99 -21.09 16.60 2.46
N LEU A 100 -21.34 16.64 3.77
CA LEU A 100 -22.40 15.88 4.44
C LEU A 100 -23.20 16.78 5.38
N ARG A 101 -24.50 16.55 5.47
CA ARG A 101 -25.33 17.02 6.58
C ARG A 101 -26.08 15.84 7.18
N TYR A 102 -26.02 15.74 8.49
CA TYR A 102 -26.69 14.70 9.27
C TYR A 102 -27.94 15.26 9.94
N ASN A 103 -28.82 14.37 10.35
CA ASN A 103 -29.84 14.73 11.32
C ASN A 103 -29.24 14.98 12.71
N THR A 104 -30.07 15.44 13.65
CA THR A 104 -29.66 15.73 15.03
C THR A 104 -28.95 14.56 15.74
N ALA A 105 -29.34 13.31 15.47
CA ALA A 105 -28.68 12.15 16.06
C ALA A 105 -27.23 11.99 15.56
N GLY A 106 -27.01 12.14 14.25
CA GLY A 106 -25.66 12.10 13.66
C GLY A 106 -24.78 13.28 14.07
N GLU A 107 -25.35 14.49 14.17
CA GLU A 107 -24.66 15.68 14.68
C GLU A 107 -24.21 15.49 16.14
N LYS A 108 -25.11 15.01 17.01
CA LYS A 108 -24.78 14.73 18.42
C LYS A 108 -23.72 13.63 18.57
N ALA A 109 -23.67 12.69 17.64
CA ALA A 109 -22.66 11.64 17.62
C ALA A 109 -21.29 12.12 17.10
N GLY A 110 -21.17 13.37 16.64
CA GLY A 110 -19.91 13.92 16.14
C GLY A 110 -19.47 13.33 14.80
N LEU A 111 -20.41 12.89 13.95
CA LEU A 111 -20.08 12.39 12.62
C LEU A 111 -19.44 13.48 11.74
N PRO A 112 -18.46 13.13 10.88
CA PRO A 112 -17.67 14.11 10.17
C PRO A 112 -18.49 14.82 9.09
N PRO A 113 -18.54 16.17 9.06
CA PRO A 113 -19.31 16.91 8.06
C PRO A 113 -18.70 16.85 6.64
N THR A 114 -17.48 16.30 6.52
CA THR A 114 -16.78 16.10 5.26
C THR A 114 -15.98 14.80 5.31
N VAL A 115 -15.99 14.02 4.24
CA VAL A 115 -15.14 12.83 4.07
C VAL A 115 -14.46 12.83 2.70
N PHE A 116 -13.27 12.25 2.63
CA PHE A 116 -12.60 11.97 1.36
C PHE A 116 -12.89 10.54 0.91
N ALA A 117 -13.24 10.37 -0.37
CA ALA A 117 -13.35 9.07 -0.99
C ALA A 117 -12.13 8.81 -1.88
N LYS A 118 -11.34 7.79 -1.57
CA LYS A 118 -10.30 7.26 -2.48
C LYS A 118 -10.85 6.04 -3.21
N THR A 119 -10.82 6.06 -4.54
CA THR A 119 -11.54 5.11 -5.38
C THR A 119 -10.72 4.59 -6.56
N THR A 120 -11.13 3.43 -7.07
CA THR A 120 -10.62 2.86 -8.32
C THR A 120 -11.64 3.07 -9.44
N ALA A 121 -11.81 4.31 -9.88
CA ALA A 121 -12.83 4.68 -10.85
C ALA A 121 -12.43 4.33 -12.30
N ALA A 122 -11.18 4.57 -12.69
CA ALA A 122 -10.74 4.45 -14.07
C ALA A 122 -10.32 3.02 -14.46
N TYR A 123 -10.64 2.61 -15.69
CA TYR A 123 -10.31 1.27 -16.22
C TYR A 123 -8.85 0.86 -15.96
N ARG A 124 -7.88 1.75 -16.23
CA ARG A 124 -6.45 1.46 -16.03
C ARG A 124 -6.11 1.16 -14.57
N GLN A 125 -6.69 1.91 -13.63
CA GLN A 125 -6.50 1.68 -12.18
C GLN A 125 -7.06 0.30 -11.79
N ARG A 126 -8.27 -0.04 -12.26
CA ARG A 126 -8.94 -1.33 -11.97
C ARG A 126 -8.13 -2.52 -12.48
N ILE A 127 -7.60 -2.41 -13.69
CA ILE A 127 -6.77 -3.44 -14.31
C ILE A 127 -5.45 -3.60 -13.55
N MET A 128 -4.77 -2.49 -13.27
CA MET A 128 -3.51 -2.50 -12.54
C MET A 128 -3.66 -3.14 -11.17
N LEU A 129 -4.52 -2.60 -10.31
CA LEU A 129 -4.70 -3.08 -8.93
C LEU A 129 -5.35 -4.47 -8.88
N GLY A 130 -6.23 -4.77 -9.84
CA GLY A 130 -6.90 -6.06 -9.94
C GLY A 130 -5.93 -7.21 -10.29
N PHE A 131 -5.02 -7.01 -11.25
CA PHE A 131 -4.04 -8.05 -11.61
C PHE A 131 -2.90 -8.17 -10.59
N ILE A 132 -2.48 -7.07 -9.96
CA ILE A 132 -1.51 -7.10 -8.86
C ILE A 132 -2.12 -7.73 -7.59
N GLY A 133 -3.45 -7.67 -7.46
CA GLY A 133 -4.20 -8.31 -6.39
C GLY A 133 -4.24 -7.50 -5.09
N ASN A 134 -4.08 -6.17 -5.16
CA ASN A 134 -4.10 -5.25 -4.02
C ASN A 134 -5.33 -4.33 -4.02
N ILE A 135 -6.31 -4.56 -4.89
CA ILE A 135 -7.50 -3.71 -4.99
C ILE A 135 -8.31 -3.60 -3.69
N SER A 136 -8.29 -4.65 -2.86
CA SER A 136 -8.97 -4.70 -1.57
C SER A 136 -8.12 -4.15 -0.42
N GLY A 137 -6.83 -3.86 -0.63
CA GLY A 137 -5.87 -3.53 0.43
C GLY A 137 -6.32 -2.36 1.31
N GLU A 138 -6.39 -1.16 0.72
CA GLU A 138 -6.77 0.06 1.46
C GLU A 138 -8.20 0.02 2.02
N PRO A 139 -9.23 -0.45 1.29
CA PRO A 139 -10.57 -0.62 1.87
C PRO A 139 -10.59 -1.54 3.10
N THR A 140 -9.81 -2.62 3.06
CA THR A 140 -9.70 -3.57 4.17
C THR A 140 -8.96 -2.95 5.35
N PHE A 141 -7.88 -2.20 5.10
CA PHE A 141 -7.15 -1.51 6.15
C PHE A 141 -8.04 -0.54 6.91
N PHE A 142 -8.72 0.38 6.22
CA PHE A 142 -9.53 1.40 6.88
C PHE A 142 -10.78 0.83 7.55
N ARG A 143 -11.33 -0.27 7.04
CA ARG A 143 -12.50 -0.93 7.64
C ARG A 143 -12.14 -1.82 8.84
N ASP A 144 -11.11 -2.66 8.71
CA ASP A 144 -10.90 -3.79 9.62
C ASP A 144 -9.68 -3.62 10.54
N PHE A 145 -8.63 -2.91 10.09
CA PHE A 145 -7.38 -2.79 10.86
C PHE A 145 -7.24 -1.44 11.55
N ARG A 146 -7.45 -0.33 10.83
CA ARG A 146 -7.29 1.04 11.34
C ARG A 146 -8.06 1.33 12.64
N PRO A 147 -9.32 0.88 12.83
CA PRO A 147 -10.07 1.14 14.06
C PRO A 147 -9.47 0.49 15.32
N ARG A 148 -8.51 -0.42 15.16
CA ARG A 148 -7.87 -1.17 16.26
C ARG A 148 -6.47 -0.67 16.59
N LEU A 149 -6.04 0.41 15.95
CA LEU A 149 -4.70 0.96 16.04
C LEU A 149 -4.75 2.38 16.58
N ASP A 150 -3.89 2.65 17.56
CA ASP A 150 -3.61 3.99 18.05
C ASP A 150 -2.33 4.52 17.39
N ILE A 151 -2.47 5.01 16.16
CA ILE A 151 -1.38 5.51 15.31
C ILE A 151 -1.81 6.78 14.57
N GLU A 152 -0.85 7.59 14.12
CA GLU A 152 -1.09 8.74 13.24
C GLU A 152 -1.31 8.26 11.81
N ALA A 153 -2.55 7.95 11.49
CA ALA A 153 -3.03 7.61 10.15
C ALA A 153 -4.45 8.18 9.99
N PRO A 154 -4.92 8.42 8.76
CA PRO A 154 -6.30 8.85 8.54
C PRO A 154 -7.29 7.95 9.28
N LEU A 155 -8.33 8.53 9.87
CA LEU A 155 -9.49 7.72 10.29
C LEU A 155 -10.12 7.05 9.07
N GLY A 156 -10.54 5.80 9.25
CA GLY A 156 -11.29 5.04 8.27
C GLY A 156 -12.75 4.98 8.66
N TYR A 157 -13.64 5.48 7.79
CA TYR A 157 -15.08 5.47 8.03
C TYR A 157 -15.79 4.30 7.34
N TYR A 158 -15.31 3.92 6.15
CA TYR A 158 -15.89 2.83 5.38
C TYR A 158 -14.92 2.32 4.31
N GLY A 159 -15.03 1.04 3.95
CA GLY A 159 -14.24 0.43 2.89
C GLY A 159 -14.96 -0.73 2.20
N ALA A 160 -15.02 -0.70 0.87
CA ALA A 160 -15.58 -1.78 0.07
C ALA A 160 -14.86 -1.97 -1.27
N PHE A 161 -14.99 -3.19 -1.83
CA PHE A 161 -14.54 -3.51 -3.17
C PHE A 161 -15.50 -4.48 -3.87
N ASP A 162 -15.61 -4.34 -5.18
CA ASP A 162 -16.40 -5.21 -6.05
C ASP A 162 -15.46 -6.16 -6.82
N PRO A 163 -15.44 -7.47 -6.53
CA PRO A 163 -14.56 -8.42 -7.19
C PRO A 163 -14.88 -8.63 -8.68
N VAL A 164 -16.10 -8.28 -9.12
CA VAL A 164 -16.52 -8.43 -10.51
C VAL A 164 -15.96 -7.28 -11.32
N SER A 165 -16.31 -6.04 -10.96
CA SER A 165 -15.90 -4.84 -11.69
C SER A 165 -14.48 -4.40 -11.39
N TRP A 166 -13.86 -4.91 -10.31
CA TRP A 166 -12.65 -4.36 -9.71
C TRP A 166 -12.79 -2.87 -9.43
N ARG A 167 -13.87 -2.47 -8.76
CA ARG A 167 -13.96 -1.14 -8.14
C ARG A 167 -13.61 -1.27 -6.67
N SER A 168 -13.05 -0.23 -6.10
CA SER A 168 -12.91 -0.08 -4.66
C SER A 168 -13.19 1.35 -4.24
N ILE A 169 -13.55 1.51 -2.98
CA ILE A 169 -13.75 2.79 -2.31
C ILE A 169 -13.32 2.67 -0.86
N SER A 170 -12.61 3.69 -0.38
CA SER A 170 -12.33 3.95 1.02
C SER A 170 -12.83 5.35 1.35
N LEU A 171 -13.72 5.47 2.33
CA LEU A 171 -14.13 6.75 2.92
C LEU A 171 -13.25 7.01 4.13
N ILE A 172 -12.48 8.09 4.08
CA ILE A 172 -11.42 8.40 5.03
C ILE A 172 -11.48 9.86 5.48
N GLU A 173 -10.75 10.14 6.55
CA GLU A 173 -10.53 11.47 7.11
C GLU A 173 -9.93 12.44 6.10
N ASP A 174 -10.40 13.68 6.15
CA ASP A 174 -9.76 14.82 5.51
C ASP A 174 -8.63 15.34 6.40
N LEU A 175 -7.43 14.81 6.21
CA LEU A 175 -6.25 15.16 7.02
C LEU A 175 -5.87 16.64 6.94
N VAL A 176 -6.06 17.28 5.79
CA VAL A 176 -5.72 18.71 5.63
C VAL A 176 -6.65 19.54 6.50
N ARG A 177 -7.95 19.24 6.49
CA ARG A 177 -8.95 19.97 7.26
C ARG A 177 -8.92 19.65 8.76
N THR A 178 -8.61 18.41 9.11
CA THR A 178 -8.69 17.94 10.51
C THR A 178 -7.40 18.08 11.29
N LYS A 179 -6.24 18.10 10.61
CA LYS A 179 -4.92 18.08 11.26
C LYS A 179 -3.92 19.08 10.66
N GLY A 180 -4.36 19.93 9.72
CA GLY A 180 -3.48 20.83 8.98
C GLY A 180 -2.36 20.09 8.25
N ALA A 181 -2.63 18.86 7.78
CA ALA A 181 -1.58 17.97 7.29
C ALA A 181 -0.92 18.46 6.00
N GLU A 182 0.41 18.41 5.97
CA GLU A 182 1.24 18.57 4.77
C GLU A 182 1.79 17.21 4.32
N PHE A 183 1.45 16.80 3.09
CA PHE A 183 1.96 15.57 2.49
C PHE A 183 3.38 15.74 1.98
N LEU A 184 4.24 14.78 2.28
CA LEU A 184 5.66 14.89 1.99
C LEU A 184 6.02 14.30 0.63
N VAL A 185 7.15 14.75 0.08
CA VAL A 185 7.77 14.13 -1.09
C VAL A 185 8.78 13.06 -0.66
N PRO A 186 9.00 11.99 -1.44
CA PRO A 186 9.90 10.90 -1.06
C PRO A 186 11.30 11.35 -0.63
N ALA A 187 11.86 12.35 -1.30
CA ALA A 187 13.21 12.83 -1.04
C ALA A 187 13.33 13.79 0.16
N ARG A 188 12.22 14.18 0.81
CA ARG A 188 12.23 15.12 1.95
C ARG A 188 13.18 14.62 3.05
N TYR A 189 14.08 15.49 3.52
CA TYR A 189 15.03 15.18 4.60
C TYR A 189 14.30 14.83 5.89
N VAL A 190 14.57 13.70 6.54
CA VAL A 190 13.90 13.28 7.79
C VAL A 190 14.90 13.33 8.95
N THR A 191 14.53 14.04 10.02
CA THR A 191 15.34 14.08 11.25
C THR A 191 15.30 12.76 11.99
N ARG A 192 16.26 12.53 12.89
CA ARG A 192 16.28 11.33 13.75
C ARG A 192 15.00 11.19 14.58
N ASP A 193 14.48 12.28 15.14
CA ASP A 193 13.29 12.27 16.00
C ASP A 193 12.02 11.95 15.20
N GLU A 194 11.87 12.52 14.01
CA GLU A 194 10.78 12.19 13.08
C GLU A 194 10.81 10.72 12.68
N MET A 195 11.99 10.19 12.33
CA MET A 195 12.15 8.79 11.98
C MET A 195 11.82 7.87 13.16
N THR A 196 12.25 8.25 14.37
CA THR A 196 11.92 7.54 15.62
C THR A 196 10.40 7.50 15.84
N GLY A 197 9.70 8.63 15.63
CA GLY A 197 8.24 8.70 15.73
C GLY A 197 7.48 7.89 14.68
N LEU A 198 8.04 7.73 13.48
CA LEU A 198 7.49 6.81 12.46
C LEU A 198 7.69 5.35 12.87
N LEU A 199 8.85 4.99 13.41
CA LEU A 199 9.14 3.64 13.90
C LEU A 199 8.28 3.25 15.11
N ASP A 200 7.98 4.18 16.00
CA ASP A 200 7.04 3.97 17.12
C ASP A 200 5.66 3.50 16.62
N GLN A 201 5.14 4.17 15.60
CA GLN A 201 3.86 3.83 15.01
C GLN A 201 3.92 2.49 14.28
N MET A 202 5.00 2.27 13.53
CA MET A 202 5.24 1.01 12.82
C MET A 202 5.31 -0.17 13.77
N ALA A 203 6.04 -0.05 14.88
CA ALA A 203 6.08 -1.02 15.94
C ALA A 203 4.69 -1.29 16.53
N THR A 204 3.86 -0.26 16.68
CA THR A 204 2.50 -0.37 17.23
C THR A 204 1.62 -1.30 16.39
N TRP A 205 1.53 -1.11 15.06
CA TRP A 205 0.72 -2.01 14.24
C TRP A 205 1.39 -3.37 14.00
N HIS A 206 2.73 -3.41 13.92
CA HIS A 206 3.46 -4.67 13.81
C HIS A 206 3.27 -5.56 15.04
N GLY A 207 3.32 -5.00 16.24
CA GLY A 207 3.06 -5.71 17.49
C GLY A 207 1.60 -6.11 17.63
N ARG A 208 0.66 -5.18 17.37
CA ARG A 208 -0.79 -5.45 17.48
C ARG A 208 -1.25 -6.63 16.63
N PHE A 209 -0.66 -6.80 15.46
CA PHE A 209 -1.01 -7.86 14.51
C PHE A 209 0.01 -8.99 14.42
N TRP A 210 0.94 -9.06 15.38
CA TRP A 210 1.97 -10.10 15.43
C TRP A 210 1.35 -11.50 15.47
N ASN A 211 1.69 -12.34 14.49
CA ASN A 211 1.14 -13.68 14.25
C ASN A 211 -0.40 -13.75 14.30
N SER A 212 -1.10 -12.64 14.09
CA SER A 212 -2.54 -12.59 14.22
C SER A 212 -3.20 -13.44 13.11
N PRO A 213 -4.12 -14.36 13.46
CA PRO A 213 -4.86 -15.15 12.48
C PRO A 213 -5.79 -14.28 11.62
N GLU A 214 -6.10 -13.06 12.08
CA GLU A 214 -7.05 -12.15 11.45
C GLU A 214 -6.48 -11.49 10.18
N VAL A 215 -5.16 -11.37 10.08
CA VAL A 215 -4.50 -10.76 8.91
C VAL A 215 -4.48 -11.73 7.73
N ARG A 216 -4.25 -13.03 7.99
CA ARG A 216 -4.00 -14.04 6.96
C ARG A 216 -5.06 -14.13 5.84
N PRO A 217 -6.37 -14.09 6.11
CA PRO A 217 -7.36 -14.22 5.04
C PRO A 217 -7.56 -12.93 4.22
N LEU A 218 -6.98 -11.81 4.65
CA LEU A 218 -7.35 -10.49 4.16
C LEU A 218 -6.32 -9.87 3.21
N VAL A 219 -5.05 -10.27 3.30
CA VAL A 219 -3.94 -9.61 2.59
C VAL A 219 -2.93 -10.61 2.04
N ASN A 220 -2.16 -10.19 1.04
CA ASN A 220 -1.22 -11.06 0.33
C ASN A 220 0.16 -11.09 0.99
N ALA A 221 0.94 -12.12 0.70
CA ALA A 221 2.37 -12.11 1.00
C ALA A 221 3.14 -11.20 0.02
N PRO A 222 4.25 -10.55 0.45
CA PRO A 222 5.09 -9.73 -0.41
C PRO A 222 5.56 -10.46 -1.68
N ALA A 223 6.00 -11.72 -1.57
CA ALA A 223 6.45 -12.49 -2.75
C ALA A 223 5.34 -12.68 -3.80
N ASP A 224 4.09 -12.88 -3.38
CA ASP A 224 2.96 -13.04 -4.30
C ASP A 224 2.58 -11.71 -4.96
N TYR A 225 2.59 -10.63 -4.17
CA TYR A 225 2.33 -9.28 -4.66
C TYR A 225 3.37 -8.86 -5.71
N VAL A 226 4.65 -8.97 -5.35
CA VAL A 226 5.79 -8.64 -6.22
C VAL A 226 5.82 -9.54 -7.45
N GLY A 227 5.56 -10.85 -7.29
CA GLY A 227 5.50 -11.78 -8.41
C GLY A 227 4.43 -11.40 -9.44
N ARG A 228 3.20 -11.11 -8.98
CA ARG A 228 2.11 -10.69 -9.88
C ARG A 228 2.36 -9.34 -10.53
N ALA A 229 2.93 -8.39 -9.79
CA ALA A 229 3.31 -7.10 -10.34
C ALA A 229 4.42 -7.25 -11.40
N GLY A 230 5.41 -8.11 -11.14
CA GLY A 230 6.45 -8.47 -12.10
C GLY A 230 5.89 -9.10 -13.38
N ASP A 231 4.94 -10.04 -13.27
CA ASP A 231 4.26 -10.66 -14.41
C ASP A 231 3.40 -9.70 -15.22
N PHE A 232 2.86 -8.67 -14.56
CA PHE A 232 1.98 -7.68 -15.19
C PHE A 232 2.76 -6.58 -15.90
N PHE A 233 3.76 -6.01 -15.23
CA PHE A 233 4.54 -4.89 -15.75
C PHE A 233 5.76 -5.32 -16.57
N GLY A 234 6.28 -6.53 -16.35
CA GLY A 234 7.59 -6.92 -16.89
C GLY A 234 8.73 -6.27 -16.12
N TRP A 235 8.71 -6.38 -14.78
CA TRP A 235 9.65 -5.68 -13.89
C TRP A 235 11.12 -5.94 -14.18
N GLU A 236 11.49 -7.09 -14.75
CA GLU A 236 12.88 -7.33 -15.16
C GLU A 236 13.35 -6.32 -16.21
N VAL A 237 12.50 -5.99 -17.18
CA VAL A 237 12.81 -5.00 -18.21
C VAL A 237 12.85 -3.60 -17.62
N ILE A 238 11.88 -3.27 -16.77
CA ILE A 238 11.75 -1.94 -16.16
C ILE A 238 12.89 -1.67 -15.20
N ALA A 239 13.23 -2.62 -14.33
CA ALA A 239 14.36 -2.49 -13.41
C ALA A 239 15.69 -2.29 -14.17
N ARG A 240 15.88 -2.95 -15.31
CA ARG A 240 17.05 -2.74 -16.19
C ARG A 240 17.07 -1.33 -16.79
N LEU A 241 15.94 -0.85 -17.29
CA LEU A 241 15.82 0.53 -17.78
C LEU A 241 16.08 1.54 -16.66
N GLY A 242 15.54 1.28 -15.48
CA GLY A 242 15.73 2.13 -14.31
C GLY A 242 17.18 2.18 -13.86
N ALA A 243 17.90 1.07 -13.93
CA ALA A 243 19.32 1.08 -13.62
C ALA A 243 20.18 1.78 -14.66
N GLU A 244 19.77 1.72 -15.93
CA GLU A 244 20.45 2.50 -16.96
C GLU A 244 20.22 4.00 -16.74
N ARG A 245 18.97 4.41 -16.45
CA ARG A 245 18.62 5.80 -16.11
C ARG A 245 19.30 6.28 -14.82
N GLY A 246 19.40 5.39 -13.83
CA GLY A 246 20.02 5.64 -12.52
C GLY A 246 21.53 5.40 -12.48
N ARG A 247 22.18 5.05 -13.60
CA ARG A 247 23.58 4.62 -13.64
C ARG A 247 24.55 5.59 -12.96
N ARG A 248 24.25 6.90 -13.00
CA ARG A 248 25.09 7.96 -12.41
C ARG A 248 25.09 7.97 -10.87
N VAL A 249 24.07 7.40 -10.23
CA VAL A 249 23.89 7.39 -8.77
C VAL A 249 24.04 6.00 -8.15
N ILE A 250 24.10 4.95 -8.96
CA ILE A 250 24.29 3.57 -8.48
C ILE A 250 25.79 3.31 -8.28
N PRO A 251 26.23 2.81 -7.11
CA PRO A 251 27.63 2.46 -6.87
C PRO A 251 28.17 1.50 -7.94
N SER A 252 29.40 1.73 -8.40
CA SER A 252 29.99 1.02 -9.55
C SER A 252 30.07 -0.50 -9.33
N ALA A 253 30.36 -0.94 -8.10
CA ALA A 253 30.38 -2.35 -7.71
C ALA A 253 28.99 -2.99 -7.85
N LEU A 254 27.93 -2.26 -7.52
CA LEU A 254 26.54 -2.71 -7.62
C LEU A 254 26.06 -2.72 -9.07
N ALA A 255 26.38 -1.68 -9.84
CA ALA A 255 26.05 -1.54 -11.26
C ALA A 255 26.64 -2.69 -12.11
N ALA A 256 27.83 -3.17 -11.75
CA ALA A 256 28.50 -4.29 -12.42
C ALA A 256 27.87 -5.67 -12.13
N ARG A 257 27.15 -5.83 -11.01
CA ARG A 257 26.80 -7.16 -10.46
C ARG A 257 25.31 -7.48 -10.34
N SER A 258 24.42 -6.50 -10.11
CA SER A 258 23.15 -6.80 -9.41
C SER A 258 21.86 -6.54 -10.18
N VAL A 259 21.81 -5.61 -11.13
CA VAL A 259 20.51 -5.16 -11.64
C VAL A 259 19.87 -6.10 -12.67
N ARG A 260 20.63 -7.08 -13.17
CA ARG A 260 20.15 -7.97 -14.23
C ARG A 260 19.35 -9.17 -13.75
N ASP A 261 19.49 -9.55 -12.47
CA ASP A 261 18.89 -10.76 -11.91
C ASP A 261 18.00 -10.43 -10.70
N LEU A 262 16.69 -10.59 -10.85
CA LEU A 262 15.70 -10.39 -9.79
C LEU A 262 15.65 -11.56 -8.80
N LYS A 263 16.36 -12.68 -9.05
CA LYS A 263 16.29 -13.88 -8.21
C LYS A 263 16.68 -13.63 -6.76
N PRO A 264 17.75 -12.89 -6.41
CA PRO A 264 18.09 -12.61 -5.02
C PRO A 264 16.97 -11.84 -4.30
N MET A 265 16.41 -10.82 -4.95
CA MET A 265 15.26 -10.09 -4.39
C MET A 265 14.08 -11.04 -4.15
N MET A 266 13.68 -11.82 -5.15
CA MET A 266 12.59 -12.78 -5.00
C MET A 266 12.88 -13.86 -3.93
N ALA A 267 14.14 -14.26 -3.76
CA ALA A 267 14.53 -15.16 -2.68
C ALA A 267 14.34 -14.50 -1.30
N GLY A 268 14.79 -13.25 -1.13
CA GLY A 268 14.58 -12.47 0.08
C GLY A 268 13.11 -12.29 0.44
N LEU A 269 12.26 -12.00 -0.56
CA LEU A 269 10.82 -11.86 -0.35
C LEU A 269 10.14 -13.16 0.07
N ARG A 270 10.60 -14.31 -0.42
CA ARG A 270 10.08 -15.62 -0.01
C ARG A 270 10.44 -15.98 1.43
N LEU A 271 11.51 -15.41 1.99
CA LEU A 271 11.86 -15.61 3.41
C LEU A 271 10.87 -14.89 4.35
N LEU A 272 10.23 -13.81 3.91
CA LEU A 272 9.32 -13.00 4.72
C LEU A 272 8.10 -13.76 5.26
N GLY A 273 7.76 -14.92 4.68
CA GLY A 273 6.67 -15.78 5.12
C GLY A 273 7.10 -17.01 5.93
N ARG A 274 8.40 -17.22 6.16
CA ARG A 274 8.92 -18.44 6.81
C ARG A 274 9.02 -18.34 8.34
N GLY A 275 8.86 -17.15 8.91
CA GLY A 275 8.92 -16.90 10.35
C GLY A 275 7.68 -16.16 10.86
N PRO A 276 7.78 -15.46 11.99
CA PRO A 276 6.72 -14.57 12.46
C PRO A 276 6.34 -13.53 11.42
N VAL A 277 5.05 -13.24 11.36
CA VAL A 277 4.46 -12.34 10.38
C VAL A 277 3.49 -11.39 11.04
N THR A 278 3.33 -10.22 10.44
CA THR A 278 2.41 -9.18 10.90
C THR A 278 1.76 -8.47 9.72
N LEU A 279 0.89 -7.51 10.01
CA LEU A 279 0.32 -6.60 9.03
C LEU A 279 1.42 -5.64 8.54
N LEU A 280 1.58 -5.50 7.23
CA LEU A 280 2.55 -4.60 6.61
C LEU A 280 1.81 -3.46 5.90
N HIS A 281 2.35 -2.25 5.97
CA HIS A 281 2.01 -1.12 5.11
C HIS A 281 2.32 -1.43 3.65
N GLY A 282 3.48 -2.05 3.40
CA GLY A 282 3.92 -2.57 2.11
C GLY A 282 4.65 -1.57 1.22
N ASP A 283 4.39 -0.27 1.39
CA ASP A 283 5.10 0.81 0.67
C ASP A 283 5.39 2.04 1.57
N PRO A 284 6.08 1.90 2.72
CA PRO A 284 6.22 2.95 3.73
C PRO A 284 7.31 3.99 3.39
N HIS A 285 7.45 4.39 2.12
CA HIS A 285 8.39 5.46 1.75
C HIS A 285 7.89 6.82 2.24
N ILE A 286 8.78 7.81 2.40
CA ILE A 286 8.42 9.14 2.95
C ILE A 286 7.34 9.87 2.14
N GLY A 287 7.24 9.64 0.83
CA GLY A 287 6.15 10.16 0.01
C GLY A 287 4.74 9.67 0.38
N ASN A 288 4.65 8.61 1.20
CA ASN A 288 3.40 8.06 1.75
C ASN A 288 3.24 8.47 3.23
N THR A 289 3.86 9.58 3.62
CA THR A 289 3.74 10.16 4.97
C THR A 289 3.31 11.63 4.88
N TYR A 290 2.83 12.14 5.99
CA TYR A 290 2.46 13.55 6.16
C TYR A 290 2.95 14.06 7.51
N VAL A 291 3.06 15.37 7.65
CA VAL A 291 3.28 16.04 8.94
C VAL A 291 2.04 16.85 9.29
N THR A 292 1.57 16.72 10.53
CA THR A 292 0.46 17.51 11.08
C THR A 292 0.91 18.92 11.43
N GLU A 293 -0.03 19.85 11.65
CA GLU A 293 0.28 21.21 12.10
C GLU A 293 1.06 21.26 13.43
N HIS A 294 0.98 20.20 14.23
CA HIS A 294 1.71 20.04 15.49
C HIS A 294 3.06 19.31 15.32
N GLY A 295 3.51 19.07 14.09
CA GLY A 295 4.81 18.45 13.80
C GLY A 295 4.85 16.93 13.93
N ARG A 296 3.75 16.27 14.31
CA ARG A 296 3.69 14.79 14.34
C ARG A 296 3.59 14.24 12.93
N MET A 297 4.46 13.29 12.58
CA MET A 297 4.37 12.57 11.32
C MET A 297 3.40 11.38 11.37
N GLY A 298 2.75 11.08 10.26
CA GLY A 298 1.84 9.94 10.10
C GLY A 298 1.94 9.24 8.76
N PHE A 299 1.36 8.04 8.68
CA PHE A 299 1.33 7.21 7.48
C PHE A 299 0.02 7.36 6.69
N ALA A 300 0.14 7.51 5.39
CA ALA A 300 -0.94 7.57 4.42
C ALA A 300 -0.73 6.52 3.31
N ASP A 301 -1.71 6.38 2.43
CA ASP A 301 -1.66 5.45 1.28
C ASP A 301 -1.44 3.98 1.63
N TRP A 302 -2.46 3.38 2.24
CA TRP A 302 -2.46 1.96 2.62
C TRP A 302 -2.88 1.04 1.44
N GLN A 303 -2.58 1.41 0.20
CA GLN A 303 -2.96 0.64 -0.99
C GLN A 303 -2.27 -0.72 -1.07
N CYS A 304 -1.06 -0.82 -0.52
CA CYS A 304 -0.17 -1.97 -0.63
C CYS A 304 -0.16 -2.82 0.65
N VAL A 305 -1.25 -2.87 1.43
CA VAL A 305 -1.27 -3.66 2.67
C VAL A 305 -0.99 -5.14 2.40
N LEU A 306 -0.02 -5.70 3.12
CA LEU A 306 0.49 -7.06 2.96
C LEU A 306 0.58 -7.79 4.31
N ARG A 307 1.01 -9.05 4.27
CA ARG A 307 1.39 -9.84 5.45
C ARG A 307 2.74 -10.50 5.26
N GLY A 308 3.65 -10.24 6.18
CA GLY A 308 4.98 -10.82 6.17
C GLY A 308 5.78 -10.38 7.39
N SER A 309 7.08 -10.66 7.38
CA SER A 309 8.00 -10.17 8.40
C SER A 309 8.07 -8.63 8.38
N TRP A 310 8.06 -8.04 9.57
CA TRP A 310 8.24 -6.61 9.83
C TRP A 310 9.46 -5.99 9.12
N ALA A 311 10.49 -6.80 8.87
CA ALA A 311 11.73 -6.35 8.25
C ALA A 311 11.51 -5.79 6.84
N TYR A 312 10.41 -6.19 6.16
CA TYR A 312 10.04 -5.64 4.86
C TYR A 312 9.80 -4.12 4.93
N ASP A 313 8.94 -3.69 5.86
CA ASP A 313 8.57 -2.28 6.01
C ASP A 313 9.68 -1.47 6.67
N VAL A 314 10.33 -1.99 7.72
CA VAL A 314 11.41 -1.28 8.43
C VAL A 314 12.61 -1.06 7.50
N SER A 315 12.98 -2.07 6.71
CA SER A 315 14.05 -1.93 5.71
C SER A 315 13.71 -0.86 4.68
N TYR A 316 12.47 -0.82 4.20
CA TYR A 316 12.05 0.18 3.24
C TYR A 316 12.03 1.59 3.81
N LEU A 317 11.43 1.78 4.99
CA LEU A 317 11.37 3.09 5.63
C LEU A 317 12.77 3.67 5.88
N LEU A 318 13.68 2.90 6.47
CA LEU A 318 15.02 3.40 6.81
C LEU A 318 15.90 3.61 5.58
N THR A 319 15.92 2.67 4.63
CA THR A 319 16.82 2.76 3.46
C THR A 319 16.34 3.76 2.41
N GLY A 320 15.04 4.05 2.35
CA GLY A 320 14.50 5.09 1.49
C GLY A 320 14.40 6.46 2.16
N GLY A 321 14.10 6.51 3.45
CA GLY A 321 13.75 7.74 4.15
C GLY A 321 14.91 8.57 4.67
N LEU A 322 16.02 7.93 5.04
CA LEU A 322 17.20 8.63 5.55
C LEU A 322 18.18 8.99 4.43
N THR A 323 18.99 10.03 4.65
CA THR A 323 20.19 10.25 3.85
C THR A 323 21.16 9.08 4.03
N VAL A 324 22.16 8.96 3.16
CA VAL A 324 23.14 7.87 3.25
C VAL A 324 23.93 7.98 4.54
N GLU A 325 24.35 9.20 4.88
CA GLU A 325 25.12 9.54 6.06
C GLU A 325 24.32 9.23 7.33
N ASP A 326 23.11 9.78 7.45
CA ASP A 326 22.25 9.59 8.62
C ASP A 326 21.87 8.11 8.82
N ARG A 327 21.62 7.36 7.74
CA ARG A 327 21.36 5.92 7.85
C ARG A 327 22.56 5.18 8.43
N ARG A 328 23.77 5.46 7.96
CA ARG A 328 25.00 4.81 8.47
C ARG A 328 25.22 5.12 9.95
N ASP A 329 24.89 6.33 10.36
CA ASP A 329 25.07 6.78 11.73
C ASP A 329 23.96 6.26 12.66
N TRP A 330 22.72 6.09 12.19
CA TRP A 330 21.57 5.88 13.08
C TRP A 330 20.89 4.51 12.95
N GLU A 331 21.05 3.76 11.85
CA GLU A 331 20.17 2.61 11.55
C GLU A 331 20.22 1.50 12.61
N ARG A 332 21.35 1.35 13.30
CA ARG A 332 21.48 0.36 14.37
C ARG A 332 20.65 0.77 15.58
N ASP A 333 20.89 1.96 16.12
CA ASP A 333 20.15 2.51 17.26
C ASP A 333 18.65 2.58 16.97
N LEU A 334 18.27 3.01 15.76
CA LEU A 334 16.87 3.10 15.34
C LEU A 334 16.22 1.71 15.25
N LEU A 335 16.95 0.70 14.80
CA LEU A 335 16.46 -0.67 14.78
C LEU A 335 16.31 -1.23 16.20
N GLU A 336 17.28 -1.00 17.10
CA GLU A 336 17.17 -1.40 18.51
C GLU A 336 15.95 -0.75 19.17
N HIS A 337 15.77 0.54 18.97
CA HIS A 337 14.58 1.28 19.43
C HIS A 337 13.29 0.65 18.89
N TYR A 338 13.21 0.40 17.59
CA TYR A 338 12.06 -0.25 16.97
C TYR A 338 11.76 -1.63 17.60
N LEU A 339 12.77 -2.45 17.87
CA LEU A 339 12.58 -3.78 18.47
C LEU A 339 12.06 -3.69 19.91
N HIS A 340 12.56 -2.74 20.71
CA HIS A 340 12.02 -2.45 22.05
C HIS A 340 10.55 -2.01 21.98
N ARG A 341 10.21 -1.16 21.02
CA ARG A 341 8.81 -0.72 20.84
C ARG A 341 7.91 -1.83 20.31
N LEU A 342 8.45 -2.73 19.50
CA LEU A 342 7.72 -3.89 18.98
C LEU A 342 7.32 -4.83 20.13
N ASP A 343 8.25 -5.11 21.05
CA ASP A 343 7.97 -5.88 22.27
C ASP A 343 6.86 -5.22 23.11
N ALA A 344 7.01 -3.92 23.39
CA ALA A 344 6.03 -3.15 24.14
C ALA A 344 4.63 -3.11 23.47
N ALA A 345 4.58 -3.24 22.15
CA ALA A 345 3.34 -3.30 21.36
C ALA A 345 2.74 -4.72 21.25
N GLY A 346 3.33 -5.72 21.90
CA GLY A 346 2.86 -7.11 21.93
C GLY A 346 3.43 -8.01 20.84
N GLY A 347 4.48 -7.56 20.14
CA GLY A 347 5.26 -8.42 19.25
C GLY A 347 6.32 -9.23 20.02
N GLU A 348 6.95 -10.18 19.34
CA GLU A 348 8.06 -10.98 19.90
C GLU A 348 9.31 -10.71 19.05
N PRO A 349 10.08 -9.63 19.33
CA PRO A 349 11.25 -9.30 18.52
C PRO A 349 12.28 -10.44 18.56
N PRO A 350 12.94 -10.75 17.44
CA PRO A 350 14.02 -11.73 17.43
C PRO A 350 15.26 -11.16 18.14
N THR A 351 16.30 -11.99 18.30
CA THR A 351 17.57 -11.50 18.84
C THR A 351 18.15 -10.40 17.95
N TRP A 352 19.01 -9.55 18.51
CA TRP A 352 19.65 -8.47 17.74
C TRP A 352 20.31 -8.95 16.45
N GLN A 353 21.06 -10.06 16.51
CA GLN A 353 21.77 -10.60 15.34
C GLN A 353 20.80 -11.08 14.25
N GLU A 354 19.69 -11.72 14.63
CA GLU A 354 18.64 -12.15 13.71
C GLU A 354 17.89 -10.95 13.11
N ALA A 355 17.55 -9.95 13.94
CA ALA A 355 16.89 -8.73 13.50
C ALA A 355 17.75 -7.96 12.50
N TRP A 356 19.02 -7.76 12.82
CA TRP A 356 19.98 -7.07 11.95
C TRP A 356 20.15 -7.79 10.62
N THR A 357 20.23 -9.12 10.65
CA THR A 357 20.29 -9.95 9.43
C THR A 357 19.01 -9.84 8.61
N ALA A 358 17.84 -9.88 9.24
CA ALA A 358 16.55 -9.76 8.56
C ALA A 358 16.37 -8.39 7.90
N TYR A 359 16.67 -7.30 8.63
CA TYR A 359 16.64 -5.93 8.11
C TYR A 359 17.53 -5.76 6.87
N ARG A 360 18.79 -6.19 6.95
CA ARG A 360 19.75 -6.10 5.84
C ARG A 360 19.30 -6.90 4.62
N ARG A 361 18.79 -8.12 4.80
CA ARG A 361 18.34 -8.98 3.69
C ARG A 361 17.23 -8.34 2.85
N GLN A 362 16.42 -7.44 3.43
CA GLN A 362 15.27 -6.85 2.75
C GLN A 362 15.59 -5.55 2.01
N SER A 363 16.81 -5.02 2.10
CA SER A 363 17.20 -3.76 1.42
C SER A 363 17.17 -3.85 -0.11
N LEU A 364 17.12 -5.07 -0.67
CA LEU A 364 16.91 -5.28 -2.11
C LEU A 364 15.55 -4.77 -2.58
N TRP A 365 14.48 -4.97 -1.81
CA TRP A 365 13.14 -4.59 -2.25
C TRP A 365 13.00 -3.08 -2.50
N PRO A 366 13.37 -2.20 -1.56
CA PRO A 366 13.35 -0.74 -1.77
C PRO A 366 14.10 -0.33 -3.02
N TYR A 367 15.29 -0.90 -3.23
CA TYR A 367 16.10 -0.63 -4.41
C TYR A 367 15.35 -0.99 -5.72
N TYR A 368 14.80 -2.20 -5.82
CA TYR A 368 14.05 -2.61 -7.02
C TYR A 368 12.72 -1.86 -7.20
N ALA A 369 12.08 -1.43 -6.12
CA ALA A 369 10.90 -0.58 -6.18
C ALA A 369 11.23 0.76 -6.88
N TRP A 370 12.29 1.43 -6.45
CA TRP A 370 12.72 2.71 -7.04
C TRP A 370 13.33 2.60 -8.44
N LEU A 371 14.03 1.49 -8.75
CA LEU A 371 14.40 1.18 -10.12
C LEU A 371 13.16 0.99 -11.01
N SER A 372 12.11 0.39 -10.49
CA SER A 372 10.86 0.21 -11.24
C SER A 372 10.16 1.56 -11.47
N THR A 373 10.20 2.46 -10.49
CA THR A 373 9.67 3.82 -10.59
C THR A 373 10.38 4.63 -11.67
N ILE A 374 11.71 4.76 -11.62
CA ILE A 374 12.46 5.54 -12.64
C ILE A 374 12.54 4.81 -13.98
N GLY A 375 12.42 3.48 -13.99
CA GLY A 375 12.44 2.66 -15.20
C GLY A 375 11.14 2.65 -15.99
N HIS A 376 10.13 3.44 -15.56
CA HIS A 376 8.79 3.41 -16.12
C HIS A 376 8.77 3.53 -17.65
N GLY A 377 7.98 2.66 -18.28
CA GLY A 377 7.74 2.68 -19.73
C GLY A 377 6.62 3.65 -20.12
N ALA A 378 6.49 3.93 -21.41
CA ALA A 378 5.49 4.88 -21.94
C ALA A 378 4.02 4.56 -21.60
N LEU A 379 3.72 3.32 -21.20
CA LEU A 379 2.38 2.85 -20.86
C LEU A 379 2.07 2.88 -19.35
N GLN A 380 3.07 3.17 -18.52
CA GLN A 380 2.91 3.31 -17.07
C GLN A 380 2.62 4.76 -16.70
N PRO A 381 1.83 5.01 -15.65
CA PRO A 381 1.71 6.35 -15.10
C PRO A 381 3.08 6.81 -14.63
N ASP A 382 3.39 8.08 -14.90
CA ASP A 382 4.54 8.74 -14.30
C ASP A 382 4.27 8.87 -12.80
N MET A 383 4.91 8.01 -12.00
CA MET A 383 4.62 7.88 -10.57
C MET A 383 5.36 8.94 -9.75
N GLN A 384 6.57 9.30 -10.17
CA GLN A 384 7.45 10.24 -9.47
C GLN A 384 8.39 10.91 -10.48
N PRO A 385 8.73 12.19 -10.29
CA PRO A 385 9.74 12.85 -11.12
C PRO A 385 11.08 12.09 -11.12
N ASP A 386 11.80 12.15 -12.25
CA ASP A 386 13.08 11.47 -12.41
C ASP A 386 14.11 11.85 -11.34
N GLU A 387 14.25 13.15 -11.01
CA GLU A 387 15.21 13.60 -9.99
C GLU A 387 14.89 13.06 -8.59
N VAL A 388 13.61 13.04 -8.21
CA VAL A 388 13.17 12.42 -6.94
C VAL A 388 13.51 10.93 -6.95
N SER A 389 13.26 10.25 -8.06
CA SER A 389 13.57 8.82 -8.18
C SER A 389 15.07 8.56 -8.15
N LEU A 390 15.91 9.45 -8.69
CA LEU A 390 17.37 9.34 -8.64
C LEU A 390 17.90 9.46 -7.21
N ASP A 391 17.37 10.38 -6.40
CA ASP A 391 17.73 10.48 -4.98
C ASP A 391 17.38 9.20 -4.21
N MET A 392 16.21 8.63 -4.46
CA MET A 392 15.77 7.39 -3.82
C MET A 392 16.57 6.18 -4.28
N VAL A 393 16.92 6.11 -5.58
CA VAL A 393 17.84 5.09 -6.11
C VAL A 393 19.21 5.23 -5.47
N ALA A 394 19.74 6.45 -5.29
CA ALA A 394 21.03 6.65 -4.63
C ALA A 394 21.04 6.09 -3.20
N ARG A 395 20.06 6.49 -2.38
CA ARG A 395 19.92 6.04 -0.98
C ARG A 395 19.82 4.52 -0.86
N THR A 396 18.91 3.92 -1.64
CA THR A 396 18.63 2.48 -1.56
C THR A 396 19.74 1.64 -2.19
N ALA A 397 20.38 2.10 -3.27
CA ALA A 397 21.52 1.43 -3.87
C ALA A 397 22.72 1.38 -2.92
N THR A 398 23.04 2.49 -2.25
CA THR A 398 24.12 2.51 -1.24
C THR A 398 23.77 1.63 -0.04
N ALA A 399 22.51 1.56 0.37
CA ALA A 399 22.10 0.61 1.41
C ALA A 399 22.32 -0.85 0.99
N VAL A 400 22.02 -1.21 -0.27
CA VAL A 400 22.33 -2.56 -0.79
C VAL A 400 23.82 -2.84 -0.80
N GLU A 401 24.67 -1.86 -1.15
CA GLU A 401 26.12 -2.00 -1.08
C GLU A 401 26.61 -2.21 0.35
N ASP A 402 26.19 -1.36 1.29
CA ASP A 402 26.60 -1.45 2.70
C ASP A 402 26.08 -2.72 3.40
N HIS A 403 24.88 -3.17 3.03
CA HIS A 403 24.23 -4.30 3.69
C HIS A 403 24.57 -5.66 3.08
N GLU A 404 25.14 -5.72 1.89
CA GLU A 404 25.52 -6.96 1.16
C GLU A 404 24.43 -8.07 1.19
N PRO A 405 23.15 -7.76 0.91
CA PRO A 405 22.03 -8.68 1.12
C PRO A 405 22.16 -9.99 0.31
N VAL A 406 22.79 -9.93 -0.86
CA VAL A 406 22.99 -11.12 -1.72
C VAL A 406 23.90 -12.15 -1.05
N ALA A 407 24.94 -11.71 -0.32
CA ALA A 407 25.80 -12.62 0.43
C ALA A 407 25.00 -13.29 1.56
N LEU A 408 24.25 -12.50 2.32
CA LEU A 408 23.39 -12.98 3.42
C LEU A 408 22.32 -13.97 2.96
N LEU A 409 21.83 -13.87 1.72
CA LEU A 409 20.84 -14.78 1.15
C LEU A 409 21.45 -16.10 0.70
N ARG A 410 22.72 -16.14 0.32
CA ARG A 410 23.44 -17.40 -0.02
C ARG A 410 23.74 -18.25 1.21
N GLU A 411 23.91 -17.60 2.36
CA GLU A 411 24.16 -18.26 3.64
C GLU A 411 22.87 -18.79 4.31
N ALA A 412 21.69 -18.48 3.76
CA ALA A 412 20.43 -18.95 4.31
C ALA A 412 20.25 -20.46 4.05
N PRO A 413 19.89 -21.28 5.05
CA PRO A 413 19.64 -22.70 4.85
C PRO A 413 18.50 -22.93 3.84
N GLY A 414 18.77 -23.70 2.79
CA GLY A 414 17.78 -24.14 1.79
C GLY A 414 17.59 -23.21 0.58
N GLY A 415 18.69 -22.63 0.08
CA GLY A 415 18.76 -21.99 -1.24
C GLY A 415 18.68 -22.97 -2.40
#